data_AF-A0A1H6FG05-F1
#
_entry.id   AF-A0A1H6FG05-F1
#
_cell.length_a   1.000
_cell.length_b   1.000
_cell.length_c   1.000
_cell.angle_alpha   90.00
_cell.angle_beta   90.00
_cell.angle_gamma   90.00
#
_symmetry.space_group_name_H-M   'P 1'
#
loop_
_entity.id
_entity.type
_entity.pdbx_description
1 polymer ?
#
loop_
_entity_poly.entity_id
_entity_poly.type
_entity_poly.pdbx_seq_one_letter_code
_entity_poly.pdbx_strand_id
1 'polypeptide(L)'
;MNFTSCPQINSTKPDSYWLPDSLATEQAGAWLAKHCKPGMLLILHGDLGAGKTTFVRGFIQALGHVGNVKSPTYTLVEPYALSGPVTQVYHFDLYRLSDPEELEYLGLRDYLDQQAICLVEWPQRAGDLLPTADLEIKLCYQGEGRCLQLMPKTSLGRKIVLPICTQI
;
A
#
# COMPACT_ATOMS: atom_id res chain seq x y z
N MET A 1 15.10 6.63 -10.35
CA MET A 1 13.70 6.61 -10.80
C MET A 1 13.24 8.05 -10.77
N ASN A 2 12.93 8.65 -11.91
CA ASN A 2 12.53 10.05 -11.96
C ASN A 2 11.01 10.12 -11.79
N PHE A 3 10.54 10.19 -10.55
CA PHE A 3 9.15 10.51 -10.24
C PHE A 3 8.94 11.98 -10.63
N THR A 4 8.35 12.25 -11.79
CA THR A 4 8.05 13.63 -12.17
C THR A 4 6.84 14.08 -11.37
N SER A 5 7.02 15.10 -10.53
CA SER A 5 5.91 15.72 -9.83
C SER A 5 4.92 16.30 -10.86
N CYS A 6 3.62 16.08 -10.63
CA CYS A 6 2.60 16.71 -11.46
C CYS A 6 2.72 18.24 -11.30
N PRO A 7 2.86 19.02 -12.38
CA PRO A 7 3.25 20.41 -12.27
C PRO A 7 2.07 21.26 -11.81
N GLN A 8 1.85 21.37 -10.49
CA GLN A 8 1.30 22.53 -9.77
C GLN A 8 1.55 22.37 -8.26
N ILE A 9 2.46 23.17 -7.73
CA ILE A 9 2.82 23.24 -6.30
C ILE A 9 1.96 24.34 -5.66
N ASN A 10 0.97 23.96 -4.85
CA ASN A 10 0.42 24.75 -3.74
C ASN A 10 -0.57 23.92 -2.90
N SER A 11 -0.29 23.77 -1.60
CA SER A 11 -1.23 23.65 -0.45
C SER A 11 -2.41 22.66 -0.53
N THR A 12 -2.52 21.75 0.46
CA THR A 12 -3.64 20.81 0.78
C THR A 12 -3.91 19.62 -0.15
N LYS A 13 -3.30 19.56 -1.34
CA LYS A 13 -3.53 18.46 -2.29
C LYS A 13 -2.57 17.29 -2.02
N PRO A 14 -3.03 16.03 -2.07
CA PRO A 14 -2.13 14.88 -1.89
C PRO A 14 -1.05 14.85 -2.97
N ASP A 15 0.18 14.53 -2.56
CA ASP A 15 1.31 14.40 -3.47
C ASP A 15 0.97 13.37 -4.54
N SER A 16 1.01 13.81 -5.80
CA SER A 16 0.56 13.04 -6.96
C SER A 16 1.70 12.79 -7.94
N TYR A 17 1.92 11.53 -8.29
CA TYR A 17 3.04 11.05 -9.09
C TYR A 17 2.52 10.28 -10.31
N TRP A 18 3.04 10.59 -11.49
CA TRP A 18 2.70 9.84 -12.71
C TRP A 18 3.57 8.59 -12.85
N LEU A 19 2.92 7.47 -13.17
CA LEU A 19 3.53 6.16 -13.37
C LEU A 19 3.23 5.71 -14.80
N PRO A 20 4.22 5.68 -15.72
CA PRO A 20 3.98 5.40 -17.14
C PRO A 20 3.49 3.97 -17.41
N ASP A 21 3.88 3.00 -16.59
CA ASP A 21 3.61 1.58 -16.82
C ASP A 21 3.56 0.76 -15.50
N SER A 22 3.38 -0.55 -15.64
CA SER A 22 3.36 -1.48 -14.50
C SER A 22 4.70 -1.57 -13.77
N LEU A 23 5.82 -1.45 -14.49
CA LEU A 23 7.15 -1.48 -13.88
C LEU A 23 7.36 -0.26 -12.97
N ALA A 24 6.94 0.92 -13.41
CA ALA A 24 6.95 2.14 -12.59
C ALA A 24 6.07 1.98 -11.33
N THR A 25 4.95 1.25 -11.43
CA THR A 25 4.08 0.95 -10.29
C THR A 25 4.75 0.00 -9.28
N GLU A 26 5.43 -1.04 -9.74
CA GLU A 26 6.22 -1.93 -8.88
C GLU A 26 7.38 -1.16 -8.22
N GLN A 27 8.06 -0.31 -8.99
CA GLN A 27 9.13 0.54 -8.52
C GLN A 27 8.67 1.55 -7.46
N ALA A 28 7.47 2.12 -7.59
CA ALA A 28 6.88 2.98 -6.57
C ALA A 28 6.61 2.21 -5.26
N GLY A 29 6.07 0.99 -5.35
CA GLY A 29 5.91 0.10 -4.20
C GLY A 29 7.25 -0.22 -3.54
N ALA A 30 8.26 -0.57 -4.34
CA ALA A 30 9.61 -0.86 -3.89
C ALA A 30 10.29 0.33 -3.20
N TRP A 31 10.08 1.54 -3.72
CA TRP A 31 10.59 2.77 -3.11
C TRP A 31 9.95 2.99 -1.74
N LEU A 32 8.62 2.83 -1.63
CA LEU A 32 7.90 3.05 -0.39
C LEU A 32 8.30 2.03 0.69
N ALA A 33 8.49 0.76 0.31
CA ALA A 33 8.88 -0.32 1.21
C ALA A 33 10.16 0.00 2.00
N LYS A 34 11.16 0.61 1.35
CA LYS A 34 12.45 0.97 1.97
C LYS A 34 12.34 2.00 3.09
N HIS A 35 11.26 2.77 3.12
CA HIS A 35 11.04 3.83 4.10
C HIS A 35 10.03 3.42 5.18
N CYS A 36 9.26 2.35 4.94
CA CYS A 36 8.29 1.85 5.90
C CYS A 36 8.97 1.18 7.09
N LYS A 37 8.24 1.15 8.21
CA LYS A 37 8.69 0.54 9.47
C LYS A 37 7.75 -0.61 9.86
N PRO A 38 8.23 -1.57 10.68
CA PRO A 38 7.38 -2.55 11.34
C PRO A 38 6.17 -1.88 12.03
N GLY A 39 5.00 -2.50 11.96
CA GLY A 39 3.75 -2.05 12.60
C GLY A 39 2.94 -1.04 11.80
N MET A 40 3.31 -0.75 10.55
CA MET A 40 2.57 0.23 9.74
C MET A 40 1.34 -0.38 9.06
N LEU A 41 0.24 0.36 9.10
CA LEU A 41 -0.96 0.06 8.31
C LEU A 41 -1.01 0.94 7.06
N LEU A 42 -1.01 0.31 5.89
CA LEU A 42 -1.05 0.94 4.59
C LEU A 42 -2.33 0.52 3.86
N ILE A 43 -3.14 1.49 3.46
CA ILE A 43 -4.43 1.26 2.79
C ILE A 43 -4.32 1.63 1.31
N LEU A 44 -4.74 0.73 0.43
CA LEU A 44 -4.70 0.89 -1.02
C LEU A 44 -6.10 1.06 -1.61
N HIS A 45 -6.30 2.20 -2.26
CA HIS A 45 -7.49 2.57 -3.03
C HIS A 45 -7.21 2.56 -4.53
N GLY A 46 -8.26 2.30 -5.30
CA GLY A 46 -8.24 2.36 -6.76
C GLY A 46 -9.21 1.36 -7.35
N ASP A 47 -9.65 1.62 -8.58
CA ASP A 47 -10.59 0.76 -9.28
C ASP A 47 -9.99 -0.62 -9.60
N LEU A 48 -10.83 -1.53 -10.10
CA LEU A 48 -10.36 -2.81 -10.61
C LEU A 48 -9.36 -2.57 -11.76
N GLY A 49 -8.19 -3.20 -11.70
CA GLY A 49 -7.12 -3.00 -12.69
C GLY A 49 -6.27 -1.73 -12.51
N ALA A 50 -6.52 -0.91 -11.48
CA ALA A 50 -5.74 0.30 -11.20
C ALA A 50 -4.27 0.02 -10.82
N GLY A 51 -3.92 -1.24 -10.51
CA GLY A 51 -2.52 -1.65 -10.24
C GLY A 51 -2.17 -1.81 -8.76
N LYS A 52 -3.16 -1.90 -7.86
CA LYS A 52 -2.97 -2.11 -6.41
C LYS A 52 -2.08 -3.33 -6.10
N THR A 53 -2.43 -4.52 -6.60
CA THR A 53 -1.61 -5.74 -6.44
C THR A 53 -0.23 -5.62 -7.08
N THR A 54 -0.10 -4.87 -8.18
CA THR A 54 1.21 -4.59 -8.81
C THR A 54 2.08 -3.75 -7.89
N PHE A 55 1.53 -2.72 -7.26
CA PHE A 55 2.21 -1.93 -6.24
C PHE A 55 2.63 -2.81 -5.05
N VAL A 56 1.72 -3.63 -4.53
CA VAL A 56 1.99 -4.55 -3.40
C VAL A 56 3.12 -5.54 -3.74
N ARG A 57 3.14 -6.09 -4.96
CA ARG A 57 4.23 -6.96 -5.42
C ARG A 57 5.58 -6.28 -5.32
N GLY A 58 5.70 -5.09 -5.90
CA GLY A 58 6.95 -4.33 -5.85
C GLY A 58 7.37 -4.01 -4.41
N PHE A 59 6.40 -3.68 -3.55
CA PHE A 59 6.63 -3.44 -2.12
C PHE A 59 7.21 -4.67 -1.41
N ILE A 60 6.54 -5.81 -1.50
CA ILE A 60 6.91 -7.04 -0.79
C ILE A 60 8.22 -7.62 -1.31
N GLN A 61 8.45 -7.60 -2.63
CA GLN A 61 9.69 -8.06 -3.23
C GLN A 61 10.88 -7.17 -2.85
N ALA A 62 10.69 -5.86 -2.70
CA ALA A 62 11.74 -4.95 -2.24
C ALA A 62 12.16 -5.17 -0.78
N LEU A 63 11.31 -5.81 0.03
CA LEU A 63 11.65 -6.25 1.39
C LEU A 63 12.37 -7.61 1.42
N GLY A 64 12.62 -8.22 0.26
CA GLY A 64 13.42 -9.44 0.13
C GLY A 64 12.61 -10.72 -0.07
N HIS A 65 11.29 -10.65 -0.26
CA HIS A 65 10.51 -11.83 -0.64
C HIS A 65 10.90 -12.33 -2.04
N VAL A 66 11.23 -13.61 -2.13
CA VAL A 66 11.50 -14.30 -3.40
C VAL A 66 10.32 -15.19 -3.73
N GLY A 67 9.58 -14.82 -4.78
CA GLY A 67 8.41 -15.59 -5.19
C GLY A 67 7.32 -14.73 -5.83
N ASN A 68 6.20 -15.41 -6.07
CA ASN A 68 5.01 -14.78 -6.64
C ASN A 68 4.23 -14.04 -5.54
N VAL A 69 4.01 -12.75 -5.76
CA VAL A 69 3.03 -11.96 -5.00
C VAL A 69 1.79 -11.80 -5.88
N LYS A 70 0.70 -12.41 -5.44
CA LYS A 70 -0.62 -12.41 -6.11
C LYS A 70 -1.66 -11.85 -5.16
N SER A 71 -2.78 -11.41 -5.70
CA SER A 71 -3.88 -10.93 -4.86
C SER A 71 -4.51 -12.10 -4.09
N PRO A 72 -4.62 -12.03 -2.75
CA PRO A 72 -5.29 -13.03 -1.94
C PRO A 72 -6.82 -12.89 -2.01
N THR A 73 -7.39 -12.61 -3.18
CA THR A 73 -8.81 -12.29 -3.33
C THR A 73 -9.75 -13.36 -2.77
N TYR A 74 -9.33 -14.63 -2.73
CA TYR A 74 -10.13 -15.73 -2.17
C TYR A 74 -9.74 -16.13 -0.75
N THR A 75 -8.47 -15.96 -0.37
CA THR A 75 -7.98 -16.26 0.99
C THR A 75 -8.12 -15.07 1.92
N LEU A 76 -8.46 -13.89 1.39
CA LEU A 76 -8.57 -12.57 2.01
C LEU A 76 -7.24 -12.01 2.55
N VAL A 77 -6.37 -12.86 3.07
CA VAL A 77 -5.04 -12.52 3.58
C VAL A 77 -3.98 -13.50 3.07
N GLU A 78 -2.79 -12.98 2.79
CA GLU A 78 -1.57 -13.77 2.53
C GLU A 78 -0.42 -13.25 3.41
N PRO A 79 0.20 -14.12 4.22
CA PRO A 79 1.37 -13.77 5.03
C PRO A 79 2.67 -13.90 4.22
N TYR A 80 3.59 -12.95 4.42
CA TYR A 80 4.92 -12.95 3.83
C TYR A 80 5.98 -12.80 4.92
N ALA A 81 6.70 -13.89 5.20
CA ALA A 81 7.85 -13.88 6.10
C ALA A 81 9.11 -13.38 5.37
N LEU A 82 9.88 -12.54 6.06
CA LEU A 82 11.03 -11.81 5.51
C LEU A 82 12.22 -11.89 6.46
N SER A 83 13.44 -11.77 5.93
CA SER A 83 14.69 -11.85 6.72
C SER A 83 15.28 -10.48 7.08
N GLY A 84 14.57 -9.39 6.77
CA GLY A 84 15.04 -8.02 6.98
C GLY A 84 14.54 -7.38 8.28
N PRO A 85 14.74 -6.06 8.45
CA PRO A 85 14.23 -5.30 9.60
C PRO A 85 12.70 -5.35 9.73
N VAL A 86 12.01 -5.41 8.58
CA VAL A 86 10.61 -5.85 8.52
C VAL A 86 10.65 -7.35 8.32
N THR A 87 10.15 -8.09 9.32
CA THR A 87 10.17 -9.56 9.34
C THR A 87 8.87 -10.17 8.81
N GLN A 88 7.79 -9.40 8.77
CA GLN A 88 6.47 -9.88 8.40
C GLN A 88 5.66 -8.80 7.66
N VAL A 89 5.02 -9.20 6.56
CA VAL A 89 3.99 -8.42 5.87
C VAL A 89 2.72 -9.25 5.75
N TYR A 90 1.57 -8.65 5.99
CA TYR A 90 0.26 -9.22 5.68
C TYR A 90 -0.37 -8.44 4.53
N HIS A 91 -0.65 -9.12 3.43
CA HIS A 91 -1.38 -8.57 2.30
C HIS A 91 -2.84 -8.98 2.43
N PHE A 92 -3.73 -8.00 2.57
CA PHE A 92 -5.17 -8.20 2.55
C PHE A 92 -5.76 -7.74 1.21
N ASP A 93 -6.65 -8.54 0.63
CA ASP A 93 -7.51 -8.15 -0.49
C ASP A 93 -8.96 -8.44 -0.13
N LEU A 94 -9.67 -7.36 0.21
CA LEU A 94 -11.03 -7.46 0.73
C LEU A 94 -12.09 -7.40 -0.37
N TYR A 95 -11.72 -7.45 -1.65
CA TYR A 95 -12.66 -7.29 -2.76
C TYR A 95 -13.89 -8.22 -2.68
N ARG A 96 -13.67 -9.46 -2.22
CA ARG A 96 -14.71 -10.51 -2.06
C ARG A 96 -15.25 -10.66 -0.64
N LEU A 97 -14.79 -9.85 0.30
CA LEU A 97 -15.34 -9.83 1.66
C LEU A 97 -16.82 -9.44 1.57
N SER A 98 -17.69 -10.32 2.06
CA SER A 98 -19.14 -10.14 1.97
C SER A 98 -19.69 -9.45 3.21
N ASP A 99 -19.18 -9.82 4.38
CA ASP A 99 -19.50 -9.21 5.66
C ASP A 99 -18.22 -8.70 6.35
N PRO A 100 -18.16 -7.42 6.76
CA PRO A 100 -17.06 -6.92 7.59
C PRO A 100 -16.75 -7.78 8.82
N GLU A 101 -17.76 -8.37 9.48
CA GLU A 101 -17.56 -9.19 10.69
C GLU A 101 -16.66 -10.42 10.45
N GLU A 102 -16.55 -10.91 9.20
CA GLU A 102 -15.60 -11.95 8.83
C GLU A 102 -14.15 -11.59 9.19
N LEU A 103 -13.79 -10.30 9.19
CA LEU A 103 -12.45 -9.84 9.59
C LEU A 103 -12.17 -10.01 11.09
N GLU A 104 -13.18 -9.87 11.95
CA GLU A 104 -13.03 -10.12 13.37
C GLU A 104 -12.79 -11.62 13.62
N TYR A 105 -13.51 -12.50 12.90
CA TYR A 105 -13.30 -13.95 12.99
C TYR A 105 -11.95 -14.41 12.44
N LEU A 106 -11.42 -13.69 11.44
CA LEU A 106 -10.06 -13.91 10.92
C LEU A 106 -8.96 -13.42 11.88
N GLY A 107 -9.32 -12.68 12.94
CA GLY A 107 -8.35 -12.13 13.89
C GLY A 107 -7.60 -10.93 13.33
N LEU A 108 -8.28 -10.02 12.61
CA LEU A 108 -7.68 -8.79 12.05
C LEU A 108 -6.80 -8.04 13.08
N ARG A 109 -7.27 -7.94 14.33
CA ARG A 109 -6.56 -7.26 15.41
C ARG A 109 -5.19 -7.88 15.69
N ASP A 110 -5.11 -9.20 15.69
CA ASP A 110 -3.86 -9.91 15.93
C ASP A 110 -2.82 -9.59 14.85
N TYR A 111 -3.24 -9.43 13.59
CA TYR A 111 -2.34 -9.05 12.51
C TYR A 111 -1.82 -7.61 12.66
N LEU A 112 -2.67 -6.69 13.08
CA LEU A 112 -2.33 -5.28 13.27
C LEU A 112 -1.39 -5.07 14.47
N ASP A 113 -1.49 -5.91 15.50
CA ASP A 113 -0.69 -5.78 16.73
C ASP A 113 0.72 -6.39 16.61
N GLN A 114 1.00 -7.20 15.58
CA GLN A 114 2.21 -8.04 15.47
C GLN A 114 3.51 -7.31 15.07
N GLN A 115 3.58 -5.98 15.14
CA GLN A 115 4.64 -5.18 14.51
C GLN A 115 4.87 -5.54 13.02
N ALA A 116 3.90 -6.20 12.37
CA ALA A 116 3.96 -6.49 10.95
C ALA A 116 3.53 -5.26 10.14
N ILE A 117 3.92 -5.20 8.87
CA ILE A 117 3.31 -4.23 7.95
C ILE A 117 2.03 -4.85 7.39
N CYS A 118 0.92 -4.13 7.43
CA CYS A 118 -0.33 -4.55 6.81
C CYS A 118 -0.60 -3.72 5.55
N LEU A 119 -0.78 -4.38 4.41
CA LEU A 119 -1.16 -3.79 3.13
C LEU A 119 -2.61 -4.20 2.83
N VAL A 120 -3.55 -3.27 2.84
CA VAL A 120 -4.98 -3.58 2.67
C VAL A 120 -5.53 -3.01 1.38
N GLU A 121 -5.88 -3.87 0.42
CA GLU A 121 -6.66 -3.49 -0.75
C GLU A 121 -8.16 -3.53 -0.46
N TRP A 122 -8.92 -2.63 -1.10
CA TRP A 122 -10.38 -2.55 -0.98
C TRP A 122 -10.90 -2.29 0.45
N PRO A 123 -10.32 -1.31 1.17
CA PRO A 123 -10.63 -1.03 2.58
C PRO A 123 -12.11 -0.77 2.85
N GLN A 124 -12.86 -0.26 1.87
CA GLN A 124 -14.29 0.03 2.01
C GLN A 124 -15.13 -1.20 2.35
N ARG A 125 -14.61 -2.41 2.12
CA ARG A 125 -15.27 -3.66 2.48
C ARG A 125 -15.15 -4.00 3.96
N ALA A 126 -14.20 -3.40 4.68
CA ALA A 126 -14.00 -3.62 6.11
C ALA A 126 -14.90 -2.77 7.02
N GLY A 127 -15.67 -1.82 6.45
CA GLY A 127 -16.43 -0.86 7.26
C GLY A 127 -15.53 -0.09 8.22
N ASP A 128 -15.95 0.01 9.48
CA ASP A 128 -15.24 0.73 10.54
C ASP A 128 -14.24 -0.13 11.33
N LEU A 129 -13.98 -1.37 10.90
CA LEU A 129 -13.09 -2.31 11.60
C LEU A 129 -11.61 -2.01 11.41
N LEU A 130 -11.24 -1.31 10.34
CA LEU A 130 -9.86 -0.88 10.14
C LEU A 130 -9.58 0.35 11.02
N PRO A 131 -8.48 0.35 11.80
CA PRO A 131 -8.06 1.57 12.48
C PRO A 131 -7.58 2.60 11.47
N THR A 132 -7.28 3.80 11.96
CA THR A 132 -6.66 4.84 11.11
C THR A 132 -5.35 4.31 10.53
N ALA A 133 -5.26 4.26 9.19
CA ALA A 133 -4.03 3.89 8.49
C ALA A 133 -2.91 4.87 8.80
N ASP A 134 -1.64 4.47 8.65
CA ASP A 134 -0.54 5.41 8.62
C ASP A 134 -0.50 6.19 7.31
N LEU A 135 -0.77 5.49 6.20
CA LEU A 135 -0.75 6.03 4.86
C LEU A 135 -1.87 5.42 4.02
N GLU A 136 -2.67 6.28 3.40
CA GLU A 136 -3.54 5.90 2.30
C GLU A 136 -2.81 6.13 0.97
N ILE A 137 -2.95 5.16 0.06
CA ILE A 137 -2.31 5.08 -1.24
C ILE A 137 -3.41 4.94 -2.27
N LYS A 138 -3.55 5.88 -3.20
CA LYS A 138 -4.58 5.83 -4.25
C LYS A 138 -3.95 5.72 -5.61
N LEU A 139 -4.37 4.72 -6.38
CA LEU A 139 -3.99 4.52 -7.78
C LEU A 139 -5.20 4.81 -8.67
N CYS A 140 -5.04 5.74 -9.62
CA CYS A 140 -6.05 6.09 -10.61
C CYS A 140 -5.50 5.93 -12.02
N TYR A 141 -6.36 5.68 -13.00
CA TYR A 141 -5.97 5.75 -14.41
C TYR A 141 -5.61 7.20 -14.80
N GLN A 142 -4.53 7.38 -15.56
CA GLN A 142 -4.16 8.68 -16.13
C GLN A 142 -3.53 8.47 -17.51
N GLY A 143 -4.33 8.66 -18.57
CA GLY A 143 -3.94 8.28 -19.93
C GLY A 143 -3.65 6.79 -20.00
N GLU A 144 -2.50 6.43 -20.56
CA GLU A 144 -2.02 5.04 -20.63
C GLU A 144 -1.41 4.55 -19.30
N GLY A 145 -1.02 5.47 -18.42
CA GLY A 145 -0.35 5.19 -17.15
C GLY A 145 -1.28 5.22 -15.93
N ARG A 146 -0.71 5.47 -14.76
CA ARG A 146 -1.40 5.67 -13.48
C ARG A 146 -0.99 6.97 -12.81
N CYS A 147 -1.91 7.55 -12.06
CA CYS A 147 -1.62 8.55 -11.05
C CYS A 147 -1.57 7.86 -9.69
N LEU A 148 -0.44 7.95 -9.00
CA LEU A 148 -0.27 7.55 -7.61
C LEU A 148 -0.47 8.77 -6.71
N GLN A 149 -1.32 8.67 -5.70
CA GLN A 149 -1.49 9.68 -4.67
C GLN A 149 -1.17 9.10 -3.31
N LEU A 150 -0.37 9.82 -2.52
CA LEU A 150 0.01 9.43 -1.16
C LEU A 150 -0.59 10.39 -0.15
N MET A 151 -1.35 9.86 0.81
CA MET A 151 -2.12 10.62 1.79
C MET A 151 -1.75 10.17 3.20
N PRO A 152 -0.69 10.74 3.81
CA PRO A 152 -0.29 10.35 5.14
C PRO A 152 -1.33 10.79 6.18
N LYS A 153 -1.73 9.88 7.06
CA LYS A 153 -2.74 10.16 8.11
C LYS A 153 -2.11 10.26 9.49
N THR A 154 -0.98 9.60 9.72
CA THR A 154 -0.22 9.67 10.97
C THR A 154 1.08 10.46 10.79
N SER A 155 1.74 10.80 11.90
CA SER A 155 3.07 11.42 11.88
C SER A 155 4.13 10.48 11.29
N LEU A 156 3.95 9.16 11.45
CA LEU A 156 4.80 8.15 10.84
C LEU A 156 4.61 8.13 9.31
N GLY A 157 3.35 8.13 8.84
CA GLY A 157 3.03 8.28 7.42
C GLY A 157 3.67 9.52 6.79
N ARG A 158 3.61 10.68 7.47
CA ARG A 158 4.23 11.91 6.95
C ARG A 158 5.75 11.76 6.81
N LYS A 159 6.41 11.15 7.79
CA LYS A 159 7.87 10.94 7.77
C LYS A 159 8.34 10.07 6.61
N ILE A 160 7.52 9.12 6.14
CA ILE A 160 7.89 8.24 5.03
C ILE A 160 7.62 8.85 3.65
N VAL A 161 6.68 9.81 3.54
CA VAL A 161 6.39 10.50 2.28
C VAL A 161 7.31 11.69 2.04
N LEU A 162 7.74 12.40 3.10
CA LEU A 162 8.66 13.55 3.00
C LEU A 162 9.95 13.28 2.19
N PRO A 163 10.62 12.10 2.33
CA PRO A 163 11.78 11.76 1.51
C PRO A 163 11.51 11.78 0.01
N ILE A 164 10.28 11.53 -0.45
CA ILE A 164 9.91 11.57 -1.87
C ILE A 164 10.03 12.99 -2.41
N CYS A 165 9.52 13.96 -1.66
CA CYS A 165 9.51 15.37 -2.06
C CYS A 165 10.92 15.97 -2.15
N THR A 166 11.90 15.40 -1.44
CA THR A 166 13.29 15.89 -1.40
C THR A 166 14.23 15.25 -2.42
N GLN A 167 13.76 14.29 -3.21
CA GLN A 167 14.54 13.57 -4.23
C GLN A 167 14.11 13.90 -5.67
N ILE A 168 13.30 14.96 -5.84
CA ILE A 168 12.84 15.53 -7.12
C ILE A 168 13.34 16.96 -7.19
#